data_AF-A0A520CTN9-F1
#
_entry.id   AF-A0A520CTN9-F1
#
_cell.length_a   1.000
_cell.length_b   1.000
_cell.length_c   1.000
_cell.angle_alpha   90.00
_cell.angle_beta   90.00
_cell.angle_gamma   90.00
#
_symmetry.space_group_name_H-M   'P 1'
#
loop_
_entity.id
_entity.type
_entity.pdbx_description
1 polymer ?
#
loop_
_entity_poly.entity_id
_entity_poly.type
_entity_poly.pdbx_seq_one_letter_code
_entity_poly.pdbx_strand_id
1 'polypeptide(L)' 'HPPVKTSIFHKINTNPNYRFGVILLSTSKETFRVSVTMKKLNNSFLITELRIEPAKD' A
#
# COMPACT_ATOMS: atom_id res chain seq x y z
N HIS A 1 15.28 -5.79 -6.14
CA HIS A 1 14.28 -5.10 -6.97
C HIS A 1 14.28 -3.61 -6.61
N PRO A 2 15.22 -2.79 -7.12
CA PRO A 2 15.23 -1.35 -6.83
C PRO A 2 13.95 -0.68 -7.35
N PRO A 3 13.28 0.16 -6.54
CA PRO A 3 12.06 0.84 -6.98
C PRO A 3 12.39 1.92 -8.01
N VAL A 4 11.65 1.92 -9.12
CA VAL A 4 11.77 2.93 -10.18
C VAL A 4 10.62 3.92 -10.09
N LYS A 5 9.42 3.43 -9.75
CA LYS A 5 8.21 4.25 -9.65
C LYS A 5 7.22 3.66 -8.66
N THR A 6 6.45 4.54 -8.01
CA THR A 6 5.30 4.16 -7.20
C THR A 6 4.07 4.95 -7.62
N SER A 7 2.90 4.31 -7.67
CA SER A 7 1.61 4.98 -7.85
C SER A 7 0.55 4.40 -6.91
N ILE A 8 -0.41 5.22 -6.48
CA ILE A 8 -1.55 4.76 -5.69
C ILE A 8 -2.59 4.20 -6.65
N PHE A 9 -2.95 2.93 -6.47
CA PHE A 9 -3.98 2.25 -7.26
C PHE A 9 -5.36 2.35 -6.60
N HIS A 10 -5.42 2.11 -5.29
CA HIS A 10 -6.64 2.27 -4.50
C HIS A 10 -6.33 2.92 -3.16
N LYS A 11 -7.29 3.68 -2.65
CA LYS A 11 -7.24 4.28 -1.32
C LYS A 11 -8.63 4.25 -0.70
N ILE A 12 -8.73 3.63 0.47
CA ILE A 12 -9.94 3.57 1.29
C ILE A 12 -9.65 4.27 2.62
N ASN A 13 -10.43 5.31 2.91
CA ASN A 13 -10.30 6.14 4.10
C ASN A 13 -11.66 6.55 4.68
N THR A 14 -12.71 5.77 4.40
CA THR A 14 -14.08 6.04 4.83
C THR A 14 -14.30 5.83 6.32
N ASN A 15 -13.50 4.98 6.96
CA ASN A 15 -13.54 4.76 8.41
C ASN A 15 -12.50 5.67 9.11
N PRO A 16 -12.89 6.46 10.12
CA PRO A 16 -11.98 7.41 10.78
C PRO A 16 -10.84 6.75 11.57
N ASN A 17 -10.92 5.45 11.85
CA ASN A 17 -9.91 4.67 12.58
C ASN A 17 -9.15 3.67 11.70
N TYR A 18 -9.47 3.59 10.42
CA TYR A 18 -8.91 2.60 9.50
C TYR A 18 -8.61 3.20 8.14
N ARG A 19 -7.43 2.93 7.61
CA ARG A 19 -7.05 3.27 6.25
C ARG A 19 -6.48 2.06 5.56
N PHE A 20 -6.83 1.91 4.30
CA PHE A 20 -6.27 0.89 3.43
C PHE A 20 -5.81 1.53 2.12
N GLY A 21 -4.64 1.15 1.65
CA GLY A 21 -4.08 1.63 0.41
C GLY A 21 -3.47 0.50 -0.38
N VAL A 22 -3.62 0.56 -1.70
CA VAL A 22 -2.91 -0.31 -2.64
C VAL A 22 -1.99 0.57 -3.47
N ILE A 23 -0.71 0.23 -3.48
CA ILE A 23 0.35 0.92 -4.20
C ILE A 23 0.86 -0.05 -5.26
N LEU A 24 1.00 0.43 -6.49
CA LEU A 24 1.77 -0.26 -7.51
C LEU A 24 3.23 0.21 -7.39
N LEU A 25 4.12 -0.74 -7.11
CA LEU A 25 5.55 -0.55 -6.98
C LEU A 25 6.22 -1.14 -8.23
N SER A 26 6.59 -0.28 -9.17
CA SER A 26 7.29 -0.69 -10.38
C SER A 26 8.80 -0.68 -10.14
N THR A 27 9.43 -1.78 -10.51
CA THR A 27 10.89 -1.95 -10.50
C THR A 27 11.37 -2.14 -11.94
N SER A 28 12.68 -2.18 -12.16
CA SER A 28 13.23 -2.42 -13.51
C SER A 28 12.93 -3.82 -14.05
N LYS A 29 12.47 -4.76 -13.21
CA LYS A 29 12.20 -6.15 -13.60
C LYS A 29 10.71 -6.45 -13.68
N GLU A 30 9.93 -6.00 -12.71
CA GLU A 30 8.51 -6.32 -12.58
C GLU A 30 7.79 -5.27 -11.73
N THR A 31 6.46 -5.35 -11.71
CA THR A 31 5.60 -4.51 -10.85
C THR A 31 5.00 -5.36 -9.74
N PHE A 32 5.04 -4.81 -8.52
CA PHE A 32 4.41 -5.41 -7.35
C PHE A 32 3.17 -4.62 -6.94
N ARG A 33 2.18 -5.34 -6.44
CA ARG A 33 1.04 -4.78 -5.73
C ARG A 33 1.34 -4.81 -4.23
N VAL A 34 1.47 -3.62 -3.65
CA VAL A 34 1.73 -3.44 -2.22
C VAL A 34 0.45 -2.99 -1.54
N SER A 35 -0.14 -3.84 -0.72
CA SER A 35 -1.30 -3.52 0.10
C SER A 35 -0.82 -3.09 1.48
N VAL A 36 -1.30 -1.93 1.94
CA VAL A 36 -0.95 -1.33 3.22
C VAL A 36 -2.21 -1.09 4.03
N THR A 37 -2.30 -1.73 5.19
CA THR A 37 -3.36 -1.49 6.16
C THR A 37 -2.82 -0.66 7.30
N MET A 38 -3.53 0.41 7.64
CA MET A 38 -3.20 1.26 8.78
C MET A 38 -4.38 1.38 9.73
N LYS A 39 -4.09 1.37 11.03
CA LYS A 39 -5.07 1.65 12.08
C LYS A 39 -4.67 2.91 12.83
N LYS A 40 -5.65 3.68 13.28
CA LYS A 40 -5.43 4.86 14.11
C LYS A 40 -5.07 4.42 15.53
N LEU A 41 -3.91 4.86 16.01
CA LEU A 41 -3.50 4.77 17.40
C LEU A 41 -3.27 6.20 17.91
N ASN A 42 -4.04 6.61 18.92
CA ASN A 42 -4.11 7.99 19.37
C ASN A 42 -4.44 8.95 18.22
N ASN A 43 -3.48 9.79 17.79
CA ASN A 43 -3.65 10.75 16.71
C ASN A 43 -2.85 10.40 15.44
N SER A 44 -2.28 9.20 15.37
CA SER A 44 -1.44 8.75 14.26
C SER A 44 -1.99 7.48 13.63
N PHE A 45 -1.84 7.33 12.32
CA PHE A 45 -2.13 6.07 11.63
C PHE A 45 -0.83 5.27 11.54
N LEU A 46 -0.83 4.07 12.12
CA LEU A 46 0.31 3.16 12.09
C LEU A 46 0.00 2.01 11.15
N ILE A 47 1.01 1.56 10.39
CA ILE A 47 0.90 0.38 9.54
C ILE A 47 0.77 -0.84 10.44
N THR A 48 -0.31 -1.60 10.29
CA THR A 48 -0.54 -2.85 11.02
C THR A 48 -0.34 -4.08 10.15
N GLU A 49 -0.43 -3.90 8.82
CA GLU A 49 -0.18 -4.97 7.86
C GLU A 49 0.40 -4.38 6.57
N LEU A 50 1.39 -5.09 6.02
CA LEU A 50 2.02 -4.77 4.75
C LEU A 50 2.16 -6.08 3.97
N ARG A 51 1.53 -6.14 2.80
CA ARG A 51 1.57 -7.31 1.92
C ARG A 51 2.11 -6.91 0.56
N ILE A 52 3.09 -7.66 0.07
CA ILE A 52 3.70 -7.46 -1.25
C ILE A 52 3.41 -8.71 -2.08
N GLU A 53 2.79 -8.51 -3.24
CA GLU A 53 2.47 -9.57 -4.18
C GLU A 53 2.92 -9.13 -5.58
N PRO A 54 3.29 -10.05 -6.48
CA PRO A 54 3.42 -9.73 -7.90
C PRO A 54 2.11 -9.13 -8.40
N ALA A 55 2.17 -8.03 -9.15
CA ALA A 55 0.99 -7.53 -9.82
C ALA A 55 0.57 -8.58 -10.85
N LYS A 56 -0.64 -9.14 -10.70
CA LYS A 56 -1.24 -9.95 -11.74
C LYS A 56 -1.77 -8.99 -12.80
N ASP A 57 -1.40 -9.24 -14.06
CA ASP A 57 -1.94 -8.55 -15.23
C ASP A 57 -3.47 -8.64 -15.29
#